data_AF-A0A3D2XL65-F1
#
_entry.id   AF-A0A3D2XL65-F1
#
_cell.length_a   1.000
_cell.length_b   1.000
_cell.length_c   1.000
_cell.angle_alpha   90.00
_cell.angle_beta   90.00
_cell.angle_gamma   90.00
#
_symmetry.space_group_name_H-M   'P 1'
#
loop_
_entity.id
_entity.type
_entity.pdbx_description
1 polymer ?
#
loop_
_entity_poly.entity_id
_entity_poly.type
_entity_poly.pdbx_seq_one_letter_code
_entity_poly.pdbx_strand_id
1 'polypeptide(L)'
;VDQVKQAVASENAEVLVLAVGTEADINELDDFEERQLFLEDIGLEEPGSAKLIRSAYKLLKLQTYFTAGVKEVRAWTIPIGSLAPQAAGVIHTDFEKG
;
A
#
# COMPACT_ATOMS: atom_id res chain seq x y z
N VAL A 1 22.80 2.53 5.98
CA VAL A 1 21.48 3.21 6.10
C VAL A 1 21.65 4.67 6.50
N ASP A 2 22.45 4.99 7.51
CA ASP A 2 22.56 6.37 8.04
C ASP A 2 23.09 7.38 7.02
N GLN A 3 24.06 6.99 6.18
CA GLN A 3 24.54 7.86 5.09
C GLN A 3 23.44 8.23 4.09
N VAL A 4 22.53 7.30 3.76
CA VAL A 4 21.40 7.56 2.86
C VAL A 4 20.42 8.53 3.53
N LYS A 5 20.06 8.28 4.81
CA LYS A 5 19.21 9.20 5.58
C LYS A 5 19.79 10.61 5.67
N GLN A 6 21.11 10.72 5.84
CA GLN A 6 21.78 12.02 5.88
C GLN A 6 21.80 12.71 4.51
N ALA A 7 22.00 11.97 3.43
CA ALA A 7 22.03 12.52 2.08
C ALA A 7 20.69 13.17 1.67
N VAL A 8 19.57 12.59 2.10
CA VAL A 8 18.22 13.10 1.80
C VAL A 8 17.62 13.96 2.91
N ALA A 9 18.39 14.32 3.94
CA ALA A 9 17.88 15.00 5.14
C ALA A 9 17.25 16.39 4.85
N SER A 10 17.67 17.05 3.79
CA SER A 10 17.10 18.32 3.32
C SER A 10 15.90 18.17 2.39
N GLU A 11 15.54 16.94 2.02
CA GLU A 11 14.41 16.63 1.16
C GLU A 11 13.21 16.20 2.01
N ASN A 12 12.00 16.42 1.50
CA ASN A 12 10.80 15.84 2.08
C ASN A 12 10.59 14.41 1.55
N ALA A 13 11.60 13.56 1.74
CA ALA A 13 11.66 12.20 1.21
C ALA A 13 11.49 11.16 2.32
N GLU A 14 10.66 10.16 2.06
CA GLU A 14 10.53 8.98 2.92
C GLU A 14 11.59 7.93 2.53
N VAL A 15 12.28 7.36 3.51
CA VAL A 15 13.32 6.34 3.29
C VAL A 15 12.83 4.98 3.74
N LEU A 16 12.80 4.02 2.82
CA LEU A 16 12.48 2.63 3.09
C LEU A 16 13.73 1.76 2.95
N VAL A 17 13.83 0.75 3.81
CA VAL A 17 14.90 -0.26 3.76
C VAL A 17 14.25 -1.59 3.44
N LEU A 18 14.71 -2.24 2.37
CA LEU A 18 14.18 -3.49 1.87
C LEU A 18 15.32 -4.48 1.65
N ALA A 19 15.11 -5.73 2.04
CA ALA A 19 16.02 -6.83 1.75
C ALA A 19 15.58 -7.50 0.44
N VAL A 20 16.02 -6.98 -0.71
CA VAL A 20 15.48 -7.37 -2.03
C VAL A 20 15.64 -8.88 -2.32
N GLY A 21 16.71 -9.51 -1.85
CA GLY A 21 16.88 -10.96 -1.97
C GLY A 21 15.79 -11.72 -1.21
N THR A 22 15.57 -11.37 0.07
CA THR A 22 14.51 -11.95 0.89
C THR A 22 13.12 -11.69 0.30
N GLU A 23 12.88 -10.53 -0.30
CA GLU A 23 11.60 -10.27 -0.99
C GLU A 23 11.39 -11.19 -2.20
N ALA A 24 12.46 -11.57 -2.91
CA ALA A 24 12.35 -12.54 -4.00
C ALA A 24 11.96 -13.91 -3.45
N ASP A 25 12.63 -14.37 -2.39
CA ASP A 25 12.31 -15.64 -1.71
C ASP A 25 10.84 -15.67 -1.24
N ILE A 26 10.36 -14.59 -0.62
CA ILE A 26 8.95 -14.47 -0.18
C ILE A 26 7.97 -14.56 -1.35
N ASN A 27 8.31 -13.98 -2.51
CA ASN A 27 7.45 -13.97 -3.69
C ASN A 27 7.40 -15.33 -4.41
N GLU A 28 8.38 -16.21 -4.21
CA GLU A 28 8.38 -17.58 -4.75
C GLU A 28 7.46 -18.52 -3.95
N LEU A 29 7.07 -18.14 -2.74
CA LEU A 29 6.12 -18.90 -1.92
C LEU A 29 4.68 -18.60 -2.37
N ASP A 30 4.08 -19.52 -3.10
CA ASP A 30 2.69 -19.40 -3.60
C ASP A 30 1.65 -19.65 -2.49
N ASP A 31 1.95 -20.54 -1.55
CA ASP A 31 1.03 -20.86 -0.45
C ASP A 31 1.05 -19.77 0.64
N PHE A 32 -0.14 -19.38 1.08
CA PHE A 32 -0.31 -18.30 2.05
C PHE A 32 0.22 -18.68 3.45
N GLU A 33 -0.03 -19.91 3.90
CA GLU A 33 0.40 -20.37 5.22
C GLU A 33 1.92 -20.54 5.26
N GLU A 34 2.51 -21.10 4.20
CA GLU A 34 3.98 -21.21 4.06
C GLU A 34 4.64 -19.83 4.05
N ARG A 35 4.09 -18.87 3.29
CA ARG A 35 4.60 -17.50 3.28
C ARG A 35 4.53 -16.85 4.66
N GLN A 36 3.43 -17.06 5.37
CA GLN A 36 3.24 -16.49 6.71
C GLN A 36 4.23 -17.08 7.72
N LEU A 37 4.44 -18.40 7.70
CA LEU A 37 5.44 -19.06 8.54
C LEU A 37 6.85 -18.55 8.24
N PHE A 38 7.22 -18.41 6.96
CA PHE A 38 8.52 -17.87 6.58
C PHE A 38 8.74 -16.45 7.10
N LEU A 39 7.73 -15.58 6.98
CA LEU A 39 7.78 -14.23 7.53
C LEU A 39 7.98 -14.24 9.04
N GLU A 40 7.23 -15.07 9.77
CA GLU A 40 7.33 -15.22 11.22
C GLU A 40 8.73 -15.72 11.66
N ASP A 41 9.28 -16.70 10.95
CA ASP A 41 10.61 -17.26 11.23
C ASP A 41 11.73 -16.23 11.09
N ILE A 42 11.59 -15.27 10.16
CA ILE A 42 12.54 -14.16 9.98
C ILE A 42 12.14 -12.89 10.76
N GLY A 43 11.11 -12.98 11.61
CA GLY A 43 10.67 -11.89 12.49
C GLY A 43 9.96 -10.74 11.77
N LEU A 44 9.31 -11.02 10.64
CA LEU A 44 8.50 -10.06 9.88
C LEU A 44 7.01 -10.38 10.03
N GLU A 45 6.20 -9.33 10.16
CA GLU A 45 4.74 -9.45 10.16
C GLU A 45 4.15 -9.37 8.74
N GLU A 46 4.91 -8.82 7.79
CA GLU A 46 4.49 -8.58 6.42
C GLU A 46 5.71 -8.47 5.49
N PRO A 47 5.55 -8.71 4.17
CA PRO A 47 6.60 -8.46 3.20
C PRO A 47 6.90 -6.97 3.09
N GLY A 48 8.15 -6.62 2.81
CA GLY A 48 8.58 -5.26 2.56
C GLY A 48 7.92 -4.65 1.31
N SER A 49 7.54 -5.47 0.32
CA SER A 49 6.73 -5.04 -0.82
C SER A 49 5.40 -4.38 -0.39
N ALA A 50 4.74 -4.88 0.67
CA ALA A 50 3.53 -4.26 1.20
C ALA A 50 3.80 -2.87 1.80
N LYS A 51 4.93 -2.69 2.49
CA LYS A 51 5.40 -1.38 2.99
C LYS A 51 5.69 -0.41 1.85
N LEU A 52 6.32 -0.89 0.78
CA LEU A 52 6.61 -0.11 -0.42
C LEU A 52 5.32 0.38 -1.09
N ILE A 53 4.34 -0.51 -1.30
CA ILE A 53 3.06 -0.19 -1.92
C ILE A 53 2.35 0.92 -1.12
N ARG A 54 2.24 0.78 0.21
CA ARG A 54 1.56 1.79 1.05
C ARG A 54 2.30 3.13 1.06
N SER A 55 3.63 3.10 1.06
CA SER A 55 4.43 4.33 1.03
C SER A 55 4.32 5.05 -0.32
N ALA A 56 4.31 4.32 -1.43
CA ALA A 56 4.05 4.88 -2.75
C ALA A 56 2.63 5.48 -2.85
N TYR A 57 1.63 4.78 -2.30
CA TYR A 57 0.25 5.26 -2.25
C TYR A 57 0.12 6.59 -1.48
N LYS A 58 0.81 6.69 -0.33
CA LYS A 58 0.92 7.91 0.46
C LYS A 58 1.67 9.02 -0.30
N LEU A 59 2.77 8.69 -0.98
CA LEU A 59 3.54 9.64 -1.80
C LEU A 59 2.67 10.26 -2.89
N LEU A 60 1.80 9.46 -3.51
CA LEU A 60 0.82 9.91 -4.52
C LEU A 60 -0.37 10.67 -3.93
N LYS A 61 -0.42 10.87 -2.60
CA LYS A 61 -1.52 11.51 -1.88
C LYS A 61 -2.86 10.84 -2.15
N LEU A 62 -2.87 9.51 -2.15
CA LEU A 62 -4.07 8.69 -2.33
C LEU A 62 -4.57 8.19 -0.96
N GLN A 63 -5.87 7.96 -0.88
CA GLN A 63 -6.54 7.30 0.24
C GLN A 63 -7.57 6.29 -0.26
N THR A 64 -7.94 5.36 0.61
CA THR A 64 -8.89 4.30 0.31
C THR A 64 -10.20 4.52 1.06
N TYR A 65 -11.32 4.32 0.37
CA TYR A 65 -12.63 4.11 1.02
C TYR A 65 -13.21 2.77 0.60
N PHE A 66 -14.21 2.29 1.35
CA PHE A 66 -14.79 0.97 1.12
C PHE A 66 -16.27 1.04 0.77
N THR A 67 -16.68 0.19 -0.18
CA THR A 67 -18.05 -0.26 -0.31
C THR A 67 -18.14 -1.67 0.26
N ALA A 68 -19.12 -1.94 1.12
CA ALA A 68 -19.31 -3.25 1.73
C ALA A 68 -20.77 -3.66 1.64
N GLY A 69 -21.02 -4.86 1.12
CA GLY A 69 -22.34 -5.48 1.03
C GLY A 69 -22.23 -7.00 0.92
N VAL A 70 -23.38 -7.68 0.88
CA VAL A 70 -23.45 -9.16 0.89
C VAL A 70 -22.70 -9.78 -0.29
N LYS A 71 -22.70 -9.12 -1.45
CA LYS A 71 -22.08 -9.64 -2.68
C LYS A 71 -20.60 -9.28 -2.81
N GLU A 72 -20.18 -8.15 -2.26
CA GLU A 72 -18.86 -7.59 -2.52
C GLU A 72 -18.42 -6.67 -1.38
N VAL A 73 -17.14 -6.76 -1.04
CA VAL A 73 -16.40 -5.73 -0.30
C VAL A 73 -15.28 -5.24 -1.21
N ARG A 74 -15.21 -3.94 -1.45
CA ARG A 74 -14.24 -3.35 -2.38
C ARG A 74 -13.59 -2.10 -1.82
N ALA A 75 -12.28 -2.03 -2.00
CA ALA A 75 -11.45 -0.85 -1.77
C ALA A 75 -11.42 0.04 -3.02
N TRP A 76 -11.68 1.32 -2.85
CA TRP A 76 -11.66 2.32 -3.92
C TRP A 76 -10.58 3.35 -3.65
N THR A 77 -9.78 3.66 -4.67
CA THR A 77 -8.69 4.65 -4.61
C THR A 77 -9.19 6.03 -5.00
N ILE A 78 -8.96 7.02 -4.15
CA ILE A 78 -9.27 8.44 -4.39
C ILE A 78 -8.12 9.33 -3.93
N PRO A 79 -7.96 10.53 -4.49
CA PRO A 79 -7.09 11.55 -3.92
C PRO A 79 -7.50 11.92 -2.48
N ILE A 80 -6.53 12.24 -1.64
CA ILE A 80 -6.78 12.80 -0.31
C ILE A 80 -7.53 14.13 -0.46
N GLY A 81 -8.62 14.28 0.28
CA GLY A 81 -9.46 15.48 0.26
C GLY A 81 -10.58 15.48 -0.79
N SER A 82 -10.76 14.39 -1.56
CA SER A 82 -11.92 14.25 -2.43
C SER A 82 -13.24 14.37 -1.67
N LEU A 83 -14.18 15.14 -2.23
CA LEU A 83 -15.54 15.27 -1.71
C LEU A 83 -16.36 14.01 -2.00
N ALA A 84 -17.47 13.83 -1.27
CA ALA A 84 -18.33 12.66 -1.45
C ALA A 84 -18.82 12.46 -2.91
N PRO A 85 -19.26 13.49 -3.67
CA PRO A 85 -19.67 13.31 -5.07
C PRO A 85 -18.51 12.84 -5.96
N GLN A 86 -17.31 13.39 -5.77
CA GLN A 86 -16.11 13.00 -6.52
C GLN A 86 -15.71 11.54 -6.22
N ALA A 87 -15.77 11.15 -4.94
CA ALA A 87 -15.51 9.77 -4.53
C ALA A 87 -16.54 8.80 -5.13
N ALA A 88 -17.81 9.17 -5.16
CA ALA A 88 -18.88 8.39 -5.79
C ALA A 88 -18.70 8.31 -7.32
N GLY A 89 -18.18 9.37 -7.95
CA GLY A 89 -17.81 9.40 -9.37
C GLY A 89 -16.84 8.30 -9.80
N VAL A 90 -15.97 7.85 -8.87
CA VAL A 90 -15.05 6.72 -9.11
C VAL A 90 -15.78 5.37 -9.22
N ILE A 91 -16.95 5.22 -8.59
CA ILE A 91 -17.82 4.05 -8.78
C ILE A 91 -18.57 4.15 -10.11
N HIS A 92 -19.16 5.32 -10.38
CA HIS A 92 -19.86 5.60 -11.63
C HIS A 92 -19.94 7.11 -11.86
N THR A 93 -19.67 7.56 -13.09
CA THR A 93 -19.60 9.00 -13.43
C THR A 93 -20.89 9.78 -13.19
N ASP A 94 -22.03 9.09 -13.22
CA ASP A 94 -23.34 9.72 -12.97
C ASP A 94 -23.52 10.15 -11.50
N PHE A 95 -22.85 9.49 -10.55
CA PHE A 95 -22.96 9.83 -9.12
C PHE A 95 -22.26 11.13 -8.74
N GLU A 96 -21.36 11.63 -9.57
CA GLU A 96 -20.71 12.93 -9.30
C GLU A 96 -21.65 14.11 -9.60
N LYS A 97 -22.64 13.92 -10.48
CA LYS A 97 -23.55 14.98 -10.97
C LYS A 97 -24.93 14.97 -10.32
N GLY A 98 -25.35 13.83 -9.75
CA GLY A 98 -26.65 13.65 -9.11
C GLY A 98 -26.66 14.13 -7.66
#